data_AF-W4RJB5-F1
#
_entry.id   AF-W4RJB5-F1
#
_cell.length_a   1.000
_cell.length_b   1.000
_cell.length_c   1.000
_cell.angle_alpha   90.00
_cell.angle_beta   90.00
_cell.angle_gamma   90.00
#
_symmetry.space_group_name_H-M   'P 1'
#
loop_
_entity.id
_entity.type
_entity.pdbx_description
1 polymer ?
#
loop_
_entity_poly.entity_id
_entity_poly.type
_entity_poly.pdbx_seq_one_letter_code
_entity_poly.pdbx_strand_id
1 'polypeptide(L)'
;MGMQAINAEKLNEWVVNKKEFFIFDVRNVKDFEDWKVEGENIEYLNIPYFDLIDGVDEVVDQLPKDKDIVVICAKEGSSVMVAEMLADAGFEVSYLSGGMKSWSEYLYPVEVYKDDKIKVLQFIRVGKGCLSYMVLSENEALVVDPSSLQTVTLQLLKRKM
;
A
#
# COMPACT_ATOMS: atom_id res chain seq x y z
N MET A 1 -18.26 4.09 14.08
CA MET A 1 -18.17 3.55 12.72
C MET A 1 -17.78 4.69 11.83
N GLY A 2 -16.57 4.60 11.27
CA GLY A 2 -15.91 5.66 10.55
C GLY A 2 -14.89 5.13 9.55
N MET A 3 -14.42 6.03 8.70
CA MET A 3 -13.35 5.74 7.75
C MET A 3 -12.05 6.41 8.16
N GLN A 4 -10.93 5.72 7.92
CA GLN A 4 -9.58 6.27 8.14
C GLN A 4 -8.70 6.11 6.89
N ALA A 5 -7.90 7.13 6.58
CA ALA A 5 -6.84 7.01 5.59
C ALA A 5 -5.64 6.25 6.17
N ILE A 6 -5.17 5.22 5.46
CA ILE A 6 -3.85 4.62 5.68
C ILE A 6 -2.95 4.91 4.48
N ASN A 7 -1.65 5.05 4.71
CA ASN A 7 -0.67 5.24 3.64
C ASN A 7 -0.01 3.90 3.26
N ALA A 8 0.76 3.90 2.16
CA ALA A 8 1.44 2.70 1.68
C ALA A 8 2.47 2.14 2.68
N GLU A 9 3.08 2.99 3.50
CA GLU A 9 3.98 2.55 4.58
C GLU A 9 3.23 1.72 5.62
N LYS A 10 2.08 2.22 6.09
CA LYS A 10 1.26 1.49 7.07
C LYS A 10 0.71 0.19 6.51
N LEU A 11 0.26 0.20 5.26
CA LEU A 11 -0.18 -1.02 4.59
C LEU A 11 0.97 -2.03 4.45
N ASN A 12 2.17 -1.57 4.09
CA ASN A 12 3.34 -2.43 4.01
C ASN A 12 3.75 -3.00 5.37
N GLU A 13 3.63 -2.23 6.46
CA GLU A 13 3.83 -2.75 7.81
C GLU A 13 2.88 -3.94 8.09
N TRP A 14 1.62 -3.87 7.68
CA TRP A 14 0.67 -4.96 7.88
C TRP A 14 1.07 -6.20 7.08
N VAL A 15 1.45 -6.00 5.81
CA VAL A 15 1.93 -7.08 4.93
C VAL A 15 3.18 -7.76 5.50
N VAL A 16 4.21 -6.99 5.86
CA VAL A 16 5.49 -7.51 6.37
C VAL A 16 5.32 -8.21 7.71
N ASN A 17 4.46 -7.70 8.58
CA ASN A 17 4.16 -8.33 9.87
C ASN A 17 3.14 -9.49 9.77
N LYS A 18 2.72 -9.86 8.55
CA LYS A 18 1.74 -10.93 8.30
C LYS A 18 0.44 -10.74 9.09
N LYS A 19 0.05 -9.49 9.30
CA LYS A 19 -1.22 -9.16 9.95
C LYS A 19 -2.37 -9.74 9.12
N GLU A 20 -3.37 -10.31 9.77
CA GLU A 20 -4.63 -10.68 9.11
C GLU A 20 -5.47 -9.42 8.86
N PHE A 21 -5.85 -9.19 7.60
CA PHE A 21 -6.76 -8.11 7.21
C PHE A 21 -7.42 -8.43 5.87
N PHE A 22 -8.46 -7.66 5.55
CA PHE A 22 -9.26 -7.83 4.35
C PHE A 22 -9.07 -6.65 3.40
N ILE A 23 -8.92 -6.93 2.10
CA ILE A 23 -8.87 -5.91 1.06
C ILE A 23 -10.15 -5.97 0.25
N PHE A 24 -10.87 -4.85 0.23
CA PHE A 24 -11.98 -4.63 -0.69
C PHE A 24 -11.49 -3.80 -1.89
N ASP A 25 -11.16 -4.47 -2.99
CA ASP A 25 -10.63 -3.81 -4.18
C ASP A 25 -11.78 -3.41 -5.11
N VAL A 26 -11.93 -2.10 -5.36
CA VAL A 26 -13.02 -1.56 -6.19
C VAL A 26 -12.57 -1.17 -7.59
N ARG A 27 -11.37 -1.62 -8.01
CA ARG A 27 -10.92 -1.49 -9.40
C ARG A 27 -11.69 -2.47 -10.30
N ASN A 28 -11.60 -2.24 -11.61
CA ASN A 28 -12.11 -3.23 -12.56
C ASN A 28 -11.35 -4.57 -12.39
N VAL A 29 -12.03 -5.67 -12.73
CA VAL A 29 -11.54 -7.03 -12.53
C VAL A 29 -10.18 -7.25 -13.19
N LYS A 30 -10.00 -6.75 -14.41
CA LYS A 30 -8.75 -6.88 -15.14
C LYS A 30 -7.57 -6.23 -14.39
N ASP A 31 -7.74 -5.02 -13.86
CA ASP A 31 -6.67 -4.33 -13.12
C ASP A 31 -6.32 -5.04 -11.81
N PHE A 32 -7.31 -5.67 -11.16
CA PHE A 32 -7.11 -6.47 -9.96
C PHE A 32 -6.38 -7.78 -10.25
N GLU A 33 -6.76 -8.48 -11.32
CA GLU A 33 -6.12 -9.71 -11.80
C GLU A 33 -4.70 -9.47 -12.32
N ASP A 34 -4.49 -8.34 -13.03
CA ASP A 34 -3.18 -7.96 -13.55
C ASP A 34 -2.17 -7.78 -12.41
N TRP A 35 -2.59 -7.17 -11.28
CA TRP A 35 -1.81 -7.07 -10.05
C TRP A 35 -2.62 -6.50 -8.87
N LYS A 36 -2.24 -6.90 -7.66
CA LYS A 36 -2.84 -6.47 -6.39
C LYS A 36 -1.81 -6.36 -5.28
N VAL A 37 -2.22 -5.87 -4.11
CA VAL A 37 -1.42 -5.98 -2.89
C VAL A 37 -1.36 -7.45 -2.51
N GLU A 38 -0.17 -8.01 -2.32
CA GLU A 38 0.03 -9.42 -1.98
C GLU A 38 0.64 -9.58 -0.59
N GLY A 39 0.30 -10.68 0.09
CA GLY A 39 0.77 -11.03 1.42
C GLY A 39 0.20 -12.37 1.88
N GLU A 40 0.77 -12.93 2.93
CA GLU A 40 0.46 -14.29 3.40
C GLU A 40 -0.97 -14.43 3.96
N ASN A 41 -1.45 -13.41 4.67
CA ASN A 41 -2.68 -13.44 5.46
C ASN A 41 -3.70 -12.38 4.99
N ILE A 42 -3.85 -12.24 3.67
CA ILE A 42 -4.76 -11.26 3.07
C ILE A 42 -5.93 -11.98 2.40
N GLU A 43 -7.14 -11.58 2.77
CA GLU A 43 -8.36 -11.96 2.08
C GLU A 43 -8.84 -10.83 1.18
N TYR A 44 -9.52 -11.19 0.09
CA TYR A 44 -9.89 -10.24 -0.95
C TYR A 44 -11.35 -10.41 -1.35
N LEU A 45 -12.00 -9.28 -1.62
CA LEU A 45 -13.17 -9.19 -2.48
C LEU A 45 -12.90 -8.12 -3.52
N ASN A 46 -13.16 -8.44 -4.80
CA ASN A 46 -13.08 -7.47 -5.88
C ASN A 46 -14.46 -7.27 -6.49
N ILE A 47 -15.00 -6.07 -6.32
CA ILE A 47 -16.26 -5.64 -6.94
C ILE A 47 -16.01 -4.25 -7.53
N PRO A 48 -16.06 -4.10 -8.87
CA PRO A 48 -15.81 -2.81 -9.50
C PRO A 48 -16.71 -1.71 -8.95
N TYR A 49 -16.12 -0.52 -8.74
CA TYR A 49 -16.85 0.64 -8.24
C TYR A 49 -18.15 0.94 -9.01
N PHE A 50 -18.18 0.67 -10.32
CA PHE A 50 -19.37 0.91 -11.15
C PHE A 50 -20.60 0.14 -10.65
N ASP A 51 -20.40 -1.03 -10.05
CA ASP A 51 -21.46 -1.88 -9.52
C ASP A 51 -21.90 -1.45 -8.12
N LEU A 52 -21.20 -0.47 -7.52
CA LEU A 52 -21.43 0.05 -6.16
C LEU A 52 -21.97 1.50 -6.17
N ILE A 53 -22.28 2.07 -7.35
CA ILE A 53 -22.72 3.46 -7.48
C ILE A 53 -24.03 3.71 -6.72
N ASP A 54 -24.93 2.73 -6.74
CA ASP A 54 -26.25 2.83 -6.10
C ASP A 54 -26.22 2.47 -4.60
N GLY A 55 -25.08 2.01 -4.09
CA GLY A 55 -24.88 1.65 -2.68
C GLY A 55 -24.06 0.38 -2.48
N VAL A 56 -23.86 0.02 -1.21
CA VAL A 56 -23.05 -1.14 -0.78
C VAL A 56 -23.89 -2.27 -0.17
N ASP A 57 -25.22 -2.14 -0.15
CA ASP A 57 -26.12 -3.06 0.56
C ASP A 57 -25.96 -4.52 0.11
N GLU A 58 -25.75 -4.76 -1.18
CA GLU A 58 -25.60 -6.11 -1.75
C GLU A 58 -24.27 -6.79 -1.38
N VAL A 59 -23.30 -6.02 -0.88
CA VAL A 59 -21.94 -6.50 -0.60
C VAL A 59 -21.59 -6.52 0.88
N VAL A 60 -22.36 -5.81 1.72
CA VAL A 60 -22.18 -5.73 3.17
C VAL A 60 -22.12 -7.11 3.82
N ASP A 61 -22.96 -8.05 3.39
CA ASP A 61 -22.99 -9.41 3.95
C ASP A 61 -21.79 -10.29 3.52
N GLN A 62 -21.02 -9.85 2.53
CA GLN A 62 -19.80 -10.53 2.06
C GLN A 62 -18.54 -10.02 2.79
N LEU A 63 -18.64 -8.91 3.52
CA LEU A 63 -17.51 -8.30 4.21
C LEU A 63 -17.35 -8.88 5.63
N PRO A 64 -16.11 -9.15 6.07
CA PRO A 64 -15.87 -9.63 7.43
C PRO A 64 -16.19 -8.54 8.46
N LYS A 65 -16.74 -8.94 9.61
CA LYS A 65 -17.06 -8.02 10.72
C LYS A 65 -16.00 -8.04 11.83
N ASP A 66 -15.06 -8.99 11.75
CA ASP A 66 -14.04 -9.30 12.75
C ASP A 66 -12.62 -8.98 12.28
N LYS A 67 -12.46 -8.34 11.11
CA LYS A 67 -11.17 -7.99 10.50
C LYS A 67 -11.11 -6.52 10.14
N ASP A 68 -9.90 -5.98 10.12
CA ASP A 68 -9.65 -4.68 9.51
C ASP A 68 -9.91 -4.76 7.99
N ILE A 69 -10.74 -3.86 7.47
CA ILE A 69 -11.03 -3.75 6.03
C ILE A 69 -10.27 -2.56 5.45
N VAL A 70 -9.57 -2.78 4.34
CA VAL A 70 -8.93 -1.73 3.54
C VAL A 70 -9.57 -1.67 2.16
N VAL A 71 -10.27 -0.58 1.87
CA VAL A 71 -10.83 -0.30 0.54
C VAL A 71 -9.75 0.28 -0.37
N ILE A 72 -9.58 -0.28 -1.56
CA ILE A 72 -8.52 0.09 -2.49
C ILE A 72 -9.10 0.40 -3.87
N CYS A 73 -8.65 1.49 -4.48
CA CYS A 73 -8.85 1.76 -5.90
C CYS A 73 -7.54 2.22 -6.56
N ALA A 74 -7.57 2.64 -7.83
CA ALA A 74 -6.37 3.06 -8.55
C ALA A 74 -5.70 4.32 -7.98
N LYS A 75 -6.49 5.33 -7.58
CA LYS A 75 -6.01 6.68 -7.17
C LYS A 75 -6.87 7.28 -6.05
N GLU A 76 -7.28 6.47 -5.09
CA GLU A 76 -8.07 6.81 -3.89
C GLU A 76 -9.53 7.28 -4.07
N GLY A 77 -9.89 7.98 -5.16
CA GLY A 77 -11.22 8.60 -5.30
C GLY A 77 -12.40 7.63 -5.07
N SER A 78 -12.48 6.54 -5.84
CA SER A 78 -13.55 5.54 -5.67
C SER A 78 -13.49 4.81 -4.32
N SER A 79 -12.28 4.57 -3.77
CA SER A 79 -12.17 3.88 -2.48
C SER A 79 -12.63 4.74 -1.32
N VAL A 80 -12.47 6.07 -1.40
CA VAL A 80 -13.02 7.00 -0.40
C VAL A 80 -14.55 6.95 -0.42
N MET A 81 -15.16 7.05 -1.60
CA MET A 81 -16.63 6.99 -1.75
C MET A 81 -17.20 5.69 -1.17
N VAL A 82 -16.61 4.54 -1.51
CA VAL A 82 -17.07 3.24 -1.02
C VAL A 82 -16.78 3.07 0.48
N ALA A 83 -15.64 3.55 0.98
CA ALA A 83 -15.34 3.54 2.40
C ALA A 83 -16.33 4.38 3.22
N GLU A 84 -16.78 5.53 2.68
CA GLU A 84 -17.81 6.36 3.29
C GLU A 84 -19.16 5.64 3.34
N MET A 85 -19.59 5.02 2.23
CA MET A 85 -20.82 4.21 2.20
C MET A 85 -20.78 3.05 3.20
N LEU A 86 -19.63 2.37 3.34
CA LEU A 86 -19.45 1.31 4.33
C LEU A 86 -19.46 1.84 5.77
N ALA A 87 -18.87 3.01 6.01
CA ALA A 87 -18.92 3.65 7.32
C ALA A 87 -20.37 4.00 7.72
N ASP A 88 -21.17 4.52 6.79
CA ASP A 88 -22.60 4.81 6.98
C ASP A 88 -23.43 3.54 7.21
N ALA A 89 -23.05 2.43 6.55
CA ALA A 89 -23.62 1.10 6.79
C ALA A 89 -23.15 0.46 8.11
N GLY A 90 -22.33 1.16 8.90
CA GLY A 90 -21.85 0.67 10.18
C GLY A 90 -20.66 -0.28 10.06
N PHE A 91 -19.65 0.07 9.28
CA PHE A 91 -18.35 -0.57 9.33
C PHE A 91 -17.28 0.39 9.87
N GLU A 92 -16.23 -0.16 10.46
CA GLU A 92 -14.97 0.56 10.65
C GLU A 92 -14.04 0.15 9.52
N VAL A 93 -13.71 1.08 8.62
CA VAL A 93 -12.93 0.77 7.42
C VAL A 93 -11.76 1.74 7.25
N SER A 94 -10.73 1.27 6.58
CA SER A 94 -9.65 2.13 6.08
C SER A 94 -9.70 2.22 4.56
N TYR A 95 -9.11 3.26 3.99
CA TYR A 95 -8.80 3.31 2.57
C TYR A 95 -7.33 3.64 2.34
N LEU A 96 -6.76 3.14 1.25
CA LEU A 96 -5.38 3.44 0.89
C LEU A 96 -5.27 4.83 0.24
N SER A 97 -4.64 5.76 0.95
CA SER A 97 -4.35 7.09 0.41
C SER A 97 -3.39 7.01 -0.80
N GLY A 98 -3.75 7.73 -1.85
CA GLY A 98 -3.13 7.67 -3.18
C GLY A 98 -3.43 6.39 -3.97
N GLY A 99 -4.22 5.46 -3.41
CA GLY A 99 -4.62 4.19 -4.03
C GLY A 99 -3.44 3.30 -4.44
N MET A 100 -3.72 2.38 -5.37
CA MET A 100 -2.69 1.48 -5.90
C MET A 100 -1.52 2.23 -6.55
N LYS A 101 -1.72 3.46 -7.06
CA LYS A 101 -0.61 4.29 -7.50
C LYS A 101 0.42 4.49 -6.38
N SER A 102 0.00 4.89 -5.18
CA SER A 102 0.93 5.10 -4.06
C SER A 102 1.60 3.79 -3.63
N TRP A 103 0.85 2.68 -3.61
CA TRP A 103 1.42 1.34 -3.37
C TRP A 103 2.51 0.99 -4.38
N SER A 104 2.27 1.26 -5.67
CA SER A 104 3.23 1.00 -6.73
C SER A 104 4.49 1.86 -6.63
N GLU A 105 4.43 3.01 -5.97
CA GLU A 105 5.54 3.96 -5.85
C GLU A 105 6.24 3.87 -4.49
N TYR A 106 5.70 3.10 -3.55
CA TYR A 106 6.28 2.95 -2.23
C TYR A 106 7.60 2.16 -2.28
N LEU A 107 8.63 2.75 -1.69
CA LEU A 107 9.95 2.14 -1.52
C LEU A 107 10.13 1.80 -0.04
N TYR A 108 10.18 0.51 0.27
CA TYR A 108 10.43 0.01 1.61
C TYR A 108 11.96 -0.09 1.85
N PRO A 109 12.54 0.72 2.75
CA PRO A 109 13.97 0.69 3.00
C PRO A 109 14.34 -0.39 4.03
N VAL A 110 15.28 -1.24 3.67
CA VAL A 110 15.87 -2.27 4.53
C VAL A 110 17.37 -1.98 4.69
N GLU A 111 17.85 -1.94 5.92
CA GLU A 111 19.29 -1.91 6.19
C GLU A 111 19.83 -3.32 5.99
N VAL A 112 20.72 -3.49 5.01
CA VAL A 112 21.30 -4.81 4.67
C VAL A 112 22.75 -4.94 5.10
N TYR A 113 23.43 -3.82 5.38
CA TYR A 113 24.78 -3.79 5.92
C TYR A 113 25.06 -2.48 6.65
N LYS A 114 25.86 -2.54 7.70
CA LYS A 114 26.38 -1.36 8.39
C LYS A 114 27.69 -1.68 9.13
N ASP A 115 28.70 -0.83 8.96
CA ASP A 115 29.89 -0.74 9.79
C ASP A 115 30.20 0.73 10.15
N ASP A 116 31.40 0.99 10.70
CA ASP A 116 31.82 2.33 11.12
C ASP A 116 31.98 3.33 9.96
N LYS A 117 32.14 2.86 8.73
CA LYS A 117 32.40 3.68 7.54
C LYS A 117 31.25 3.67 6.54
N ILE A 118 30.57 2.54 6.42
CA ILE A 118 29.63 2.27 5.35
C ILE A 118 28.28 1.82 5.91
N LYS A 119 27.21 2.34 5.32
CA LYS A 119 25.85 1.84 5.52
C LYS A 119 25.21 1.54 4.17
N VAL A 120 24.60 0.37 4.03
CA VAL A 120 23.90 -0.04 2.80
C VAL A 120 22.42 -0.18 3.07
N LEU A 121 21.62 0.60 2.34
CA LEU A 121 20.17 0.49 2.32
C LEU A 121 19.73 -0.16 1.00
N GLN A 122 18.91 -1.19 1.09
CA GLN A 122 18.13 -1.72 -0.02
C GLN A 122 16.75 -1.08 -0.01
N PHE A 123 16.30 -0.57 -1.15
CA PHE A 123 14.95 -0.06 -1.36
C PHE A 123 14.17 -1.10 -2.16
N ILE A 124 13.17 -1.70 -1.52
CA ILE A 124 12.28 -2.68 -2.14
C ILE A 124 11.03 -1.95 -2.64
N ARG A 125 10.79 -1.96 -3.94
CA ARG A 125 9.57 -1.42 -4.54
C ARG A 125 8.46 -2.46 -4.44
N VAL A 126 7.80 -2.52 -3.29
CA VAL A 126 6.91 -3.64 -2.91
C VAL A 126 5.79 -3.90 -3.91
N GLY A 127 5.23 -2.87 -4.56
CA GLY A 127 4.19 -3.04 -5.57
C GLY A 127 4.68 -3.46 -6.98
N LYS A 128 5.99 -3.56 -7.21
CA LYS A 128 6.58 -3.90 -8.53
C LYS A 128 7.75 -4.88 -8.49
N GLY A 129 8.28 -5.20 -7.30
CA GLY A 129 9.40 -6.12 -7.11
C GLY A 129 10.79 -5.60 -7.49
N CYS A 130 10.91 -4.33 -7.93
CA CYS A 130 12.21 -3.75 -8.25
C CYS A 130 13.05 -3.51 -6.98
N LEU A 131 14.37 -3.65 -7.10
CA LEU A 131 15.33 -3.38 -6.02
C LEU A 131 16.25 -2.24 -6.45
N SER A 132 16.51 -1.31 -5.55
CA SER A 132 17.57 -0.31 -5.69
C SER A 132 18.42 -0.33 -4.44
N TYR A 133 19.69 0.07 -4.53
CA TYR A 133 20.58 0.11 -3.38
C TYR A 133 21.20 1.47 -3.24
N MET A 134 21.57 1.79 -2.01
CA MET A 134 22.32 2.97 -1.69
C MET A 134 23.39 2.65 -0.67
N VAL A 135 24.62 2.97 -1.05
CA VAL A 135 25.80 2.84 -0.22
C VAL A 135 26.15 4.24 0.28
N LEU A 136 26.10 4.42 1.59
CA LEU A 136 26.41 5.65 2.29
C LEU A 136 27.80 5.53 2.90
N SER A 137 28.64 6.55 2.72
CA SER A 137 29.95 6.65 3.36
C SER A 137 30.21 8.11 3.70
N GLU A 138 30.30 8.44 4.99
CA GLU A 138 30.43 9.82 5.48
C GLU A 138 29.38 10.77 4.86
N ASN A 139 29.81 11.72 4.02
CA ASN A 139 28.95 12.69 3.32
C ASN A 139 28.67 12.32 1.86
N GLU A 140 29.02 11.10 1.44
CA GLU A 140 28.86 10.61 0.08
C GLU A 140 27.83 9.48 0.00
N ALA A 141 27.16 9.39 -1.14
CA ALA A 141 26.21 8.32 -1.44
C ALA A 141 26.39 7.83 -2.88
N LEU A 142 26.44 6.50 -3.04
CA LEU A 142 26.36 5.82 -4.33
C LEU A 142 25.01 5.14 -4.44
N VAL A 143 24.26 5.41 -5.52
CA VAL A 143 23.01 4.69 -5.83
C VAL A 143 23.29 3.65 -6.90
N VAL A 144 22.94 2.40 -6.63
CA VAL A 144 23.07 1.27 -7.55
C VAL A 144 21.68 0.86 -8.01
N ASP A 145 21.53 0.70 -9.33
CA ASP A 145 20.27 0.41 -10.00
C ASP A 145 19.14 1.37 -9.56
N PRO A 146 19.29 2.69 -9.82
CA PRO A 146 18.32 3.67 -9.37
C PRO A 146 16.96 3.43 -10.02
N SER A 147 15.93 3.24 -9.20
CA SER A 147 14.56 3.27 -9.70
C SER A 147 14.24 4.61 -10.38
N SER A 148 13.22 4.64 -11.24
CA SER A 148 12.73 5.90 -11.84
C SER A 148 12.23 6.91 -10.79
N LEU A 149 12.14 6.53 -9.52
CA LEU A 149 11.72 7.35 -8.38
C LEU A 149 12.92 8.00 -7.65
N GLN A 150 13.91 8.46 -8.40
CA GLN A 150 15.16 9.01 -7.85
C GLN A 150 14.93 10.11 -6.80
N THR A 151 13.95 11.00 -7.02
CA THR A 151 13.58 12.05 -6.06
C THR A 151 13.09 11.48 -4.73
N VAL A 152 12.35 10.36 -4.74
CA VAL A 152 11.86 9.69 -3.52
C VAL A 152 13.04 9.08 -2.77
N THR A 153 13.95 8.41 -3.48
CA THR A 153 15.19 7.87 -2.92
C THR A 153 16.05 8.95 -2.24
N LEU A 154 16.18 10.14 -2.86
CA LEU A 154 16.88 11.30 -2.29
C LEU A 154 16.16 11.93 -1.09
N GLN A 155 14.83 11.88 -1.02
CA GLN A 155 14.08 12.33 0.15
C GLN A 155 14.23 11.36 1.33
N LEU A 156 14.26 10.06 1.07
CA LEU A 156 14.48 9.04 2.11
C LEU A 156 15.88 9.16 2.73
N LEU A 157 16.90 9.48 1.92
CA LEU A 157 18.23 9.89 2.36
C LEU A 157 18.19 10.96 3.45
N LYS A 158 17.53 12.09 3.16
CA LYS A 158 17.45 13.24 4.08
C LYS A 158 16.74 12.93 5.40
N ARG A 159 15.93 11.86 5.46
CA ARG A 159 15.21 11.44 6.67
C ARG A 159 15.96 10.39 7.50
N LYS A 160 17.00 9.76 6.93
CA LYS A 160 17.73 8.61 7.51
C LYS A 160 19.19 8.92 7.84
N MET A 161 19.70 10.06 7.37
CA MET A 161 20.89 10.75 7.89
C MET A 161 20.52 11.56 9.13
#